data_AF-A0A699T544-F1
#
_entry.id   AF-A0A699T544-F1
#
_cell.length_a   1.000
_cell.length_b   1.000
_cell.length_c   1.000
_cell.angle_alpha   90.00
_cell.angle_beta   90.00
_cell.angle_gamma   90.00
#
_symmetry.space_group_name_H-M   'P 1'
#
loop_
_entity.id
_entity.type
_entity.pdbx_description
1 polymer ?
#
loop_
_entity_poly.entity_id
_entity_poly.type
_entity_poly.pdbx_seq_one_letter_code
_entity_poly.pdbx_strand_id
1 'polypeptide(L)'
;MNKSIVHTDHSALKYLFAKRDAKARLLRWVLLLQEFDFKVLDTKGAENLAADHLSRLENPYENVLDPKEINETFPLETLSMVTFRGNSSAS
;
A
#
# COMPACT_ATOMS: atom_id res chain seq x y z
N MET A 1 -13.05 1.39 -16.41
CA MET A 1 -12.06 0.94 -15.41
C MET A 1 -11.62 -0.46 -15.78
N ASN A 2 -10.31 -0.68 -15.90
CA ASN A 2 -9.76 -1.99 -16.21
C ASN A 2 -9.66 -2.79 -14.92
N LYS A 3 -10.32 -3.94 -14.87
CA LYS A 3 -10.29 -4.82 -13.71
C LYS A 3 -9.03 -5.68 -13.76
N SER A 4 -8.14 -5.54 -12.79
CA SER A 4 -6.94 -6.35 -12.69
C SER A 4 -7.08 -7.49 -11.67
N ILE A 5 -6.25 -8.51 -11.82
CA ILE A 5 -6.15 -9.63 -10.87
C ILE A 5 -4.71 -9.64 -10.36
N VAL A 6 -4.57 -9.59 -9.03
CA VAL A 6 -3.29 -9.64 -8.34
C VAL A 6 -3.15 -11.03 -7.73
N HIS A 7 -2.18 -11.79 -8.22
CA HIS A 7 -1.77 -13.06 -7.65
C HIS A 7 -0.72 -12.81 -6.58
N THR A 8 -0.86 -13.43 -5.41
CA THR A 8 0.09 -13.31 -4.30
C THR A 8 0.17 -14.62 -3.55
N ASP A 9 1.34 -14.96 -3.03
CA ASP A 9 1.55 -16.05 -2.08
C ASP A 9 1.34 -15.63 -0.62
N HIS A 10 0.88 -14.38 -0.41
CA HIS A 10 0.59 -13.84 0.90
C HIS A 10 -0.92 -13.76 1.15
N SER A 11 -1.51 -14.88 1.58
CA SER A 11 -2.94 -15.06 1.84
C SER A 11 -3.60 -13.95 2.69
N ALA A 12 -2.86 -13.33 3.62
CA ALA A 12 -3.41 -12.26 4.46
C ALA A 12 -3.84 -11.01 3.66
N LEU A 13 -3.25 -10.76 2.48
CA LEU A 13 -3.61 -9.62 1.62
C LEU A 13 -5.04 -9.70 1.08
N LYS A 14 -5.62 -10.91 0.99
CA LYS A 14 -7.03 -11.12 0.63
C LYS A 14 -7.98 -10.38 1.58
N TYR A 15 -7.57 -10.19 2.82
CA TYR A 15 -8.36 -9.58 3.88
C TYR A 15 -8.00 -8.11 4.14
N LEU A 16 -7.17 -7.49 3.28
CA LEU A 16 -6.66 -6.14 3.47
C LEU A 16 -7.78 -5.12 3.70
N PHE A 17 -8.83 -5.16 2.87
CA PHE A 17 -9.99 -4.27 2.97
C PHE A 17 -11.03 -4.70 4.01
N ALA A 18 -10.96 -5.95 4.50
CA ALA A 18 -11.91 -6.47 5.48
C ALA A 18 -11.50 -6.14 6.93
N LYS A 19 -10.26 -5.71 7.14
CA LYS A 19 -9.71 -5.46 8.48
C LYS A 19 -10.19 -4.12 9.04
N ARG A 20 -11.07 -4.18 10.04
CA ARG A 20 -11.64 -3.00 10.72
C ARG A 20 -10.61 -2.23 11.56
N ASP A 21 -9.77 -2.93 12.30
CA ASP A 21 -8.72 -2.33 13.16
C ASP A 21 -7.33 -2.49 12.51
N ALA A 22 -7.16 -1.81 11.38
CA ALA A 22 -5.89 -1.81 10.66
C ALA A 22 -4.87 -0.86 11.33
N LYS A 23 -3.62 -1.33 11.48
CA LYS A 23 -2.51 -0.46 11.91
C LYS A 23 -2.35 0.69 10.90
N ALA A 24 -1.82 1.85 11.33
CA ALA A 24 -1.63 3.02 10.47
C ALA A 24 -1.00 2.70 9.10
N ARG A 25 0.04 1.86 9.08
CA ARG A 25 0.67 1.39 7.84
C ARG A 25 -0.29 0.67 6.90
N LEU A 26 -1.16 -0.20 7.43
CA LEU A 26 -2.16 -0.92 6.63
C LEU A 26 -3.27 0.01 6.11
N LEU A 27 -3.72 0.97 6.93
CA LEU A 27 -4.70 1.97 6.48
C LEU A 27 -4.17 2.79 5.31
N ARG A 28 -2.89 3.16 5.36
CA ARG A 28 -2.24 3.86 4.26
C ARG A 28 -2.22 3.06 2.97
N TRP A 29 -1.89 1.76 3.03
CA TRP A 29 -2.00 0.86 1.88
C TRP A 29 -3.43 0.73 1.37
N VAL A 30 -4.43 0.66 2.26
CA VAL A 30 -5.85 0.65 1.88
C VAL A 30 -6.22 1.92 1.11
N LEU A 31 -5.81 3.10 1.59
CA LEU A 31 -6.08 4.38 0.93
C LEU A 31 -5.38 4.54 -0.43
N LEU A 32 -4.19 3.96 -0.59
CA LEU A 32 -3.47 3.91 -1.87
C LEU A 32 -4.15 2.97 -2.87
N LEU A 33 -4.55 1.79 -2.39
CA LEU A 33 -5.05 0.72 -3.23
C LEU A 33 -6.53 0.89 -3.58
N GLN A 34 -7.30 1.68 -2.82
CA GLN A 34 -8.73 1.91 -3.09
C GLN A 34 -9.02 2.57 -4.45
N GLU A 35 -8.03 3.24 -5.06
CA GLU A 35 -8.18 3.88 -6.38
C GLU A 35 -8.24 2.84 -7.52
N PHE A 36 -7.81 1.60 -7.27
CA PHE A 36 -7.74 0.54 -8.26
C PHE A 36 -8.89 -0.47 -8.10
N ASP A 37 -9.51 -0.90 -9.21
CA ASP A 37 -10.41 -2.07 -9.22
C ASP A 37 -9.59 -3.34 -9.48
N PHE A 38 -9.28 -4.08 -8.41
CA PHE A 38 -8.55 -5.34 -8.50
C PHE A 38 -9.12 -6.42 -7.59
N LYS A 39 -8.82 -7.67 -7.92
CA LYS A 39 -9.08 -8.85 -7.08
C LYS A 39 -7.77 -9.47 -6.64
N VAL A 40 -7.68 -9.84 -5.37
CA VAL A 40 -6.53 -10.59 -4.83
C VAL A 40 -6.83 -12.08 -4.85
N LEU A 41 -5.95 -12.86 -5.48
CA LEU A 41 -5.98 -14.32 -5.48
C LEU A 41 -4.73 -14.85 -4.77
N ASP A 42 -4.97 -15.75 -3.81
CA ASP A 42 -3.89 -16.49 -3.16
C ASP A 42 -3.40 -17.60 -4.09
N THR A 43 -2.11 -17.59 -4.38
CA THR A 43 -1.41 -18.56 -5.24
C THR A 43 -0.30 -19.21 -4.45
N LYS A 44 -0.02 -20.49 -4.69
CA LYS A 44 1.09 -21.15 -3.99
C LYS A 44 2.40 -20.44 -4.34
N GLY A 45 3.29 -20.24 -3.37
CA GLY A 45 4.62 -19.66 -3.65
C GLY A 45 5.39 -20.40 -4.75
N ALA A 46 5.23 -21.74 -4.82
CA ALA A 46 5.82 -22.56 -5.89
C ALA A 46 5.30 -22.23 -7.31
N GLU A 47 4.15 -21.55 -7.43
CA GLU A 47 3.57 -21.08 -8.69
C GLU A 47 3.89 -19.59 -8.92
N ASN A 48 4.30 -18.84 -7.88
CA ASN A 48 4.65 -17.43 -7.94
C ASN A 48 6.12 -17.17 -8.32
N LEU A 49 6.74 -18.10 -9.07
CA LEU A 49 8.18 -18.10 -9.37
C LEU A 49 8.64 -16.80 -10.02
N ALA A 50 7.88 -16.24 -10.95
CA ALA A 50 8.27 -15.01 -11.64
C ALA A 50 8.45 -13.85 -10.65
N ALA A 51 7.50 -13.63 -9.74
CA ALA A 51 7.61 -12.60 -8.73
C ALA A 51 8.73 -12.90 -7.72
N ASP A 52 8.87 -14.16 -7.30
CA ASP A 52 9.94 -14.59 -6.41
C ASP A 52 11.33 -14.32 -7.01
N HIS A 53 11.54 -14.69 -8.27
CA HIS A 53 12.80 -14.46 -8.98
C HIS A 53 13.09 -12.97 -9.12
N LEU A 54 12.09 -12.16 -9.48
CA LEU A 54 12.25 -10.71 -9.58
C LEU A 54 12.55 -10.06 -8.23
N SER A 55 11.91 -10.52 -7.16
CA SER A 55 12.11 -9.99 -5.81
C SER A 55 13.50 -10.27 -5.24
N ARG A 56 14.15 -11.33 -5.72
CA ARG A 56 15.51 -11.77 -5.32
C ARG A 56 16.60 -11.26 -6.25
N LEU A 57 16.23 -10.54 -7.32
CA LEU A 57 17.22 -9.96 -8.22
C LEU A 57 18.02 -8.90 -7.46
N GLU A 58 19.34 -9.01 -7.52
CA GLU A 58 20.23 -8.03 -6.87
C GLU A 58 19.96 -6.65 -7.46
N ASN A 59 19.63 -5.69 -6.60
CA ASN A 59 19.44 -4.32 -7.05
C ASN A 59 20.80 -3.63 -7.04
N PRO A 60 21.39 -3.30 -8.21
CA PRO A 60 22.71 -2.68 -8.29
C PRO A 60 22.76 -1.30 -7.60
N TYR A 61 21.61 -0.72 -7.27
CA TYR A 61 21.46 0.54 -6.55
C TYR A 61 21.06 0.37 -5.08
N GLU A 62 20.99 -0.84 -4.54
CA GLU A 62 20.58 -1.08 -3.14
C GLU A 62 21.48 -0.38 -2.13
N ASN A 63 22.78 -0.21 -2.46
CA ASN A 63 23.75 0.50 -1.64
C ASN A 63 23.80 2.02 -1.91
N VAL A 64 23.08 2.49 -2.93
CA VAL A 64 23.03 3.91 -3.35
C VAL A 64 21.75 4.58 -2.85
N LEU A 65 20.65 3.83 -2.82
CA LEU A 65 19.39 4.25 -2.25
C LEU A 65 19.44 4.01 -0.74
N ASP A 66 19.45 5.08 0.04
CA ASP A 66 19.29 4.95 1.48
C ASP A 66 17.96 4.21 1.72
N PRO A 67 17.87 3.12 2.51
CA PRO A 67 16.62 2.39 2.74
C PRO A 67 15.47 3.26 3.28
N LYS A 68 15.80 4.47 3.75
CA LYS A 68 14.90 5.53 4.21
C LYS A 68 14.32 6.39 3.08
N GLU A 69 14.76 6.23 1.84
CA GLU A 69 14.34 7.05 0.68
C GLU A 69 13.05 6.57 0.01
N ILE A 70 12.46 5.45 0.45
CA ILE A 70 11.06 5.21 0.11
C ILE A 70 10.30 6.36 0.76
N ASN A 71 9.92 7.36 -0.05
CA ASN A 71 9.20 8.53 0.39
C ASN A 71 7.82 8.07 0.88
N GLU A 72 7.77 7.70 2.15
CA GLU A 72 6.57 7.41 2.90
C GLU A 72 5.86 8.74 3.26
N THR A 73 5.80 9.74 2.38
CA THR A 73 4.90 10.91 2.54
C THR A 73 3.68 10.72 1.65
N PHE A 74 2.48 10.60 2.25
CA PHE A 74 1.26 10.42 1.46
C PHE A 74 0.75 11.80 1.05
N PRO A 75 0.44 12.07 -0.22
CA PRO A 75 -0.02 13.40 -0.65
C PRO A 75 -1.24 13.91 0.14
N LEU A 76 -2.07 12.97 0.66
CA LEU A 76 -3.30 13.28 1.40
C LEU A 76 -3.09 13.53 2.90
N GLU A 77 -1.92 13.21 3.49
CA GLU A 77 -1.64 13.47 4.92
C GLU A 77 -1.69 14.97 5.25
N THR A 78 -1.39 15.83 4.27
CA THR A 78 -1.45 17.30 4.40
C THR A 78 -2.88 17.85 4.45
N LEU A 79 -3.88 17.14 3.91
CA LEU A 79 -5.25 17.64 3.81
C LEU A 79 -5.98 17.65 5.16
N SER A 80 -5.60 16.79 6.12
CA SER A 80 -6.20 16.78 7.46
C SER A 80 -5.85 18.02 8.29
N MET A 81 -4.78 18.76 7.97
CA MET A 81 -4.41 19.99 8.67
C MET A 81 -5.23 21.21 8.22
N VAL A 82 -5.87 21.15 7.04
CA VAL A 82 -6.60 22.30 6.47
C VAL A 82 -8.05 22.37 6.99
N THR A 83 -8.62 21.28 7.47
CA THR A 83 -10.02 21.24 7.94
C THR A 83 -10.22 21.67 9.40
N PHE A 84 -9.16 21.86 10.19
CA PHE A 84 -9.25 22.32 11.59
C PHE A 84 -9.15 23.85 11.77
N ARG A 85 -8.91 24.62 10.69
CA ARG A 85 -8.90 26.10 10.74
C ARG A 85 -10.24 26.72 10.31
N GLY A 86 -11.35 26.14 10.76
CA GLY A 86 -12.69 26.71 10.60
C GLY A 86 -13.40 26.80 11.94
N ASN A 87 -13.65 28.02 12.39
CA ASN A 87 -14.48 28.43 13.54
C ASN A 87 -13.88 28.32 14.95
N SER A 88 -12.88 29.17 15.23
CA SER A 88 -12.74 29.81 16.54
C SER A 88 -13.21 31.27 16.45
N SER A 89 -14.51 31.45 16.26
CA SER A 89 -15.20 32.73 16.44
C SER A 89 -16.65 32.45 16.80
N ALA A 90 -16.86 32.13 18.08
CA ALA A 90 -18.13 32.31 18.77
C ALA A 90 -17.83 33.05 20.07
N SER A 91 -18.71 34.02 20.35
CA SER A 91 -18.65 35.15 21.27
C SER A 91 -18.30 34.85 22.72
#